data_AF-A0A6M5JDB3-F1
#
_entry.id   AF-A0A6M5JDB3-F1
#
_cell.length_a   1.000
_cell.length_b   1.000
_cell.length_c   1.000
_cell.angle_alpha   90.00
_cell.angle_beta   90.00
_cell.angle_gamma   90.00
#
_symmetry.space_group_name_H-M   'P 1'
#
loop_
_entity.id
_entity.type
_entity.pdbx_description
1 polymer ?
#
loop_
_entity_poly.entity_id
_entity_poly.type
_entity_poly.pdbx_seq_one_letter_code
_entity_poly.pdbx_strand_id
1 'polypeptide(L)'
;MPKMTERERLAKIEADQRNLAREAEAVRRGLRAQYGKLVTELPVEQLSEREFRDVIGQAIRVGGSAAISALKGLTAQGVQAEPSPAAARKRAVVRLAGGDDASTPVHP
;
A
#
# COMPACT_ATOMS: atom_id res chain seq x y z
N MET A 1 14.14 -23.09 55.93
CA MET A 1 14.17 -23.23 54.46
C MET A 1 15.44 -22.57 53.93
N PRO A 2 16.26 -23.26 53.11
CA PRO A 2 17.46 -22.66 52.54
C PRO A 2 17.07 -21.47 51.67
N LYS A 3 17.71 -20.31 51.92
CA LYS A 3 17.49 -19.09 51.13
C LYS A 3 18.29 -19.22 49.83
N MET A 4 17.61 -19.05 48.71
CA MET A 4 18.23 -19.04 47.37
C MET A 4 19.40 -18.03 47.35
N THR A 5 20.56 -18.47 46.86
CA THR A 5 21.74 -17.61 46.76
C THR A 5 21.54 -16.55 45.68
N GLU A 6 22.25 -15.44 45.76
CA GLU A 6 22.15 -14.35 44.78
C GLU A 6 22.50 -14.81 43.36
N ARG A 7 23.43 -15.77 43.23
CA ARG A 7 23.82 -16.37 41.95
C ARG A 7 22.68 -17.19 41.33
N GLU A 8 21.98 -17.98 42.14
CA GLU A 8 20.81 -18.74 41.67
C GLU A 8 19.67 -17.80 41.29
N ARG A 9 19.45 -16.72 42.06
CA ARG A 9 18.46 -15.70 41.72
C ARG A 9 18.78 -15.02 40.39
N LEU A 10 20.05 -14.66 40.15
CA LEU A 10 20.50 -14.07 38.89
C LEU A 10 20.28 -15.03 37.71
N ALA A 11 20.68 -16.29 37.85
CA ALA A 11 20.48 -17.31 36.81
C ALA A 11 19.01 -17.50 36.45
N LYS A 12 18.11 -17.45 37.44
CA LYS A 12 16.66 -17.49 37.21
C LYS A 12 16.18 -16.28 36.41
N ILE A 13 16.60 -15.06 36.78
CA ILE A 13 16.23 -13.84 36.05
C ILE A 13 16.70 -13.90 34.59
N GLU A 14 17.93 -14.36 34.34
CA GLU A 14 18.43 -14.53 32.97
C GLU A 14 17.61 -15.55 32.17
N ALA A 15 17.24 -16.67 32.80
CA ALA A 15 16.39 -17.68 32.18
C ALA A 15 15.01 -17.11 31.84
N ASP A 16 14.41 -16.36 32.77
CA ASP A 16 13.13 -15.69 32.58
C ASP A 16 13.20 -14.64 31.46
N GLN A 17 14.27 -13.84 31.40
CA GLN A 17 14.51 -12.88 30.30
C GLN A 17 14.59 -13.56 28.94
N ARG A 18 15.37 -14.66 28.84
CA ARG A 18 15.46 -15.44 27.60
C ARG A 18 14.10 -16.03 27.22
N ASN A 19 13.32 -16.47 28.20
CA ASN A 19 11.99 -17.01 27.95
C ASN A 19 11.03 -15.94 27.43
N LEU A 20 10.96 -14.79 28.11
CA LEU A 20 10.15 -13.65 27.68
C LEU A 20 10.53 -13.15 26.29
N ALA A 21 11.83 -13.13 25.95
CA ALA A 21 12.29 -12.77 24.60
C ALA A 21 11.76 -13.75 23.53
N ARG A 22 11.77 -15.06 23.82
CA ARG A 22 11.22 -16.08 22.91
C ARG A 22 9.71 -15.95 22.72
N GLU A 23 8.99 -15.68 23.81
CA GLU A 23 7.54 -15.45 23.78
C GLU A 23 7.19 -14.19 22.98
N ALA A 24 7.91 -13.09 23.21
CA ALA A 24 7.75 -11.87 22.43
C ALA A 24 7.97 -12.10 20.93
N GLU A 25 8.99 -12.87 20.55
CA GLU A 25 9.20 -13.26 19.16
C GLU A 25 8.11 -14.17 18.60
N ALA A 26 7.57 -15.09 19.40
CA ALA A 26 6.43 -15.91 18.98
C ALA A 26 5.19 -15.06 18.69
N VAL A 27 4.87 -14.11 19.57
CA VAL A 27 3.77 -13.17 19.37
C VAL A 27 4.01 -12.29 18.15
N ARG A 28 5.22 -11.74 17.97
CA ARG A 28 5.59 -10.96 16.78
C ARG A 28 5.40 -11.77 15.49
N ARG A 29 5.83 -13.03 15.48
CA ARG A 29 5.61 -13.93 14.33
C ARG A 29 4.12 -14.17 14.06
N GLY A 30 3.33 -14.40 15.11
CA GLY A 30 1.88 -14.56 14.99
C GLY A 30 1.19 -13.34 14.35
N LEU A 31 1.54 -12.13 14.83
CA LEU A 31 1.02 -10.88 14.27
C LEU A 31 1.43 -10.70 12.80
N ARG A 32 2.69 -10.95 12.45
CA ARG A 32 3.15 -10.88 11.05
C ARG A 32 2.40 -11.87 10.17
N ALA A 33 2.15 -13.09 10.63
CA ALA A 33 1.39 -14.08 9.89
C ALA A 33 -0.07 -13.64 9.68
N GLN A 34 -0.70 -13.05 10.71
CA GLN A 34 -2.07 -12.53 10.60
C GLN A 34 -2.15 -11.37 9.59
N TYR A 35 -1.25 -10.40 9.64
CA TYR A 35 -1.21 -9.31 8.68
C TYR A 35 -0.84 -9.78 7.27
N GLY A 36 0.03 -10.79 7.15
CA GLY A 36 0.36 -11.41 5.86
C GLY A 36 -0.87 -11.98 5.14
N LYS A 37 -1.83 -12.55 5.88
CA LYS A 37 -3.12 -13.00 5.32
C LYS A 37 -3.99 -11.87 4.79
N LEU A 38 -3.85 -10.64 5.33
CA LEU A 38 -4.60 -9.50 4.79
C LEU A 38 -4.02 -9.03 3.46
N VAL A 39 -2.70 -9.18 3.28
CA VAL A 39 -2.01 -8.77 2.05
C VAL A 39 -2.41 -9.64 0.85
N THR A 40 -2.80 -10.91 1.06
CA THR A 40 -3.20 -11.79 -0.05
C THR A 40 -4.48 -11.34 -0.74
N GLU A 41 -5.31 -10.55 -0.07
CA GLU A 41 -6.56 -10.01 -0.60
C GLU A 41 -6.40 -8.61 -1.19
N LEU A 42 -5.19 -8.03 -1.18
CA LEU A 42 -4.93 -6.71 -1.71
C LEU A 42 -4.58 -6.76 -3.20
N PRO A 43 -5.10 -5.83 -4.03
CA PRO A 43 -4.71 -5.70 -5.43
C PRO A 43 -3.31 -5.11 -5.53
N VAL A 44 -2.29 -5.98 -5.44
CA VAL A 44 -0.87 -5.60 -5.51
C VAL A 44 -0.35 -5.48 -6.93
N GLU A 45 -1.15 -5.84 -7.94
CA GLU A 45 -0.75 -5.85 -9.36
C GLU A 45 -0.42 -4.44 -9.90
N GLN A 46 -0.87 -3.40 -9.20
CA GLN A 46 -0.57 -2.00 -9.52
C GLN A 46 0.79 -1.53 -9.00
N LEU A 47 1.49 -2.36 -8.21
CA LEU A 47 2.81 -2.07 -7.65
C LEU A 47 3.77 -3.21 -8.00
N SER A 48 5.01 -2.85 -8.36
CA SER A 48 6.07 -3.83 -8.38
C SER A 48 6.39 -4.32 -6.95
N GLU A 49 7.00 -5.50 -6.85
CA GLU A 49 7.42 -6.04 -5.55
C GLU A 49 8.34 -5.07 -4.78
N ARG A 50 9.22 -4.37 -5.50
CA ARG A 50 10.12 -3.36 -4.92
C ARG A 50 9.33 -2.18 -4.34
N GLU A 51 8.39 -1.64 -5.10
CA GLU A 51 7.55 -0.52 -4.64
C GLU A 51 6.68 -0.92 -3.45
N PHE A 52 6.09 -2.11 -3.48
CA PHE A 52 5.32 -2.63 -2.36
C PHE A 52 6.16 -2.69 -1.07
N ARG A 53 7.36 -3.28 -1.15
CA ARG A 53 8.29 -3.34 -0.01
C ARG A 53 8.69 -1.96 0.49
N ASP A 54 8.97 -1.03 -0.41
CA ASP A 54 9.39 0.34 -0.05
C ASP A 54 8.25 1.12 0.61
N VAL A 55 7.02 1.04 0.09
CA VAL A 55 5.83 1.70 0.66
C VAL A 55 5.54 1.18 2.07
N ILE A 56 5.52 -0.14 2.25
CA ILE A 56 5.30 -0.75 3.56
C ILE A 56 6.44 -0.41 4.53
N GLY A 57 7.69 -0.47 4.06
CA GLY A 57 8.86 -0.11 4.86
C GLY A 57 8.82 1.32 5.36
N GLN A 58 8.47 2.27 4.49
CA GLN A 58 8.33 3.67 4.86
C GLN A 58 7.14 3.89 5.80
N ALA A 59 5.99 3.24 5.56
CA ALA A 59 4.83 3.32 6.43
C ALA A 59 5.10 2.80 7.85
N ILE A 60 5.87 1.70 7.98
CA ILE A 60 6.30 1.16 9.27
C ILE A 60 7.24 2.14 9.99
N ARG A 61 8.18 2.77 9.25
CA ARG A 61 9.13 3.72 9.82
C ARG A 61 8.46 4.96 10.41
N VAL A 62 7.50 5.55 9.70
CA VAL A 62 6.85 6.81 10.11
C VAL A 62 5.60 6.61 10.98
N GLY A 63 5.08 5.38 11.03
CA GLY A 63 3.84 5.03 11.72
C GLY A 63 2.61 5.13 10.82
N GLY A 64 1.70 4.15 10.96
CA GLY A 64 0.55 3.97 10.05
C GLY A 64 -0.35 5.20 9.93
N SER A 65 -0.70 5.86 11.03
CA SER A 65 -1.58 7.05 11.01
C SER A 65 -0.97 8.23 10.24
N ALA A 66 0.33 8.46 10.42
CA ALA A 66 1.05 9.51 9.72
C ALA A 66 1.19 9.18 8.21
N ALA A 67 1.53 7.93 7.89
CA ALA A 67 1.61 7.45 6.52
C ALA A 67 0.27 7.57 5.77
N ILE A 68 -0.83 7.13 6.41
CA ILE A 68 -2.18 7.22 5.83
C ILE A 68 -2.59 8.68 5.63
N SER A 69 -2.30 9.56 6.59
CA SER A 69 -2.63 10.99 6.47
C SER A 69 -1.89 11.64 5.31
N ALA A 70 -0.60 11.31 5.13
CA ALA A 70 0.20 11.77 4.00
C ALA A 70 -0.36 11.25 2.67
N LEU A 71 -0.69 9.95 2.59
CA LEU A 71 -1.22 9.33 1.36
C LEU A 71 -2.60 9.89 0.99
N LYS A 72 -3.49 10.13 1.97
CA LYS A 72 -4.80 10.76 1.72
C LYS A 72 -4.70 12.21 1.25
N GLY A 73 -3.63 12.91 1.63
CA GLY A 73 -3.32 14.26 1.16
C GLY A 73 -2.88 14.32 -0.31
N LEU A 74 -2.49 13.19 -0.91
CA LEU A 74 -2.17 13.07 -2.34
C LEU A 74 -3.47 12.91 -3.13
N THR A 75 -4.19 14.00 -3.40
CA THR A 75 -5.41 13.95 -4.21
C THR A 75 -5.12 13.50 -5.65
N ALA A 76 -5.54 12.28 -5.98
CA ALA A 76 -5.90 11.72 -7.30
C ALA A 76 -5.13 12.19 -8.57
N GLN A 77 -3.79 12.17 -8.57
CA GLN A 77 -3.03 12.16 -9.84
C GLN A 77 -2.81 10.74 -10.40
N GLY A 78 -3.07 9.69 -9.61
CA GLY A 78 -2.77 8.30 -9.99
C GLY A 78 -3.93 7.44 -10.47
N VAL A 79 -5.20 7.84 -10.26
CA VAL A 79 -6.35 7.10 -10.80
C VAL A 79 -6.77 7.74 -12.13
N GLN A 80 -5.88 7.66 -13.13
CA GLN A 80 -6.36 7.63 -14.52
C GLN A 80 -7.07 6.27 -14.66
N ALA A 81 -8.36 6.25 -14.33
CA ALA A 81 -9.24 5.22 -14.84
C ALA A 81 -8.96 5.12 -16.34
N GLU A 82 -8.61 3.93 -16.83
CA GLU A 82 -8.44 3.70 -18.25
C GLU A 82 -9.56 4.41 -19.01
N PRO A 83 -9.27 5.22 -20.04
CA PRO A 83 -10.31 5.77 -20.87
C PRO A 83 -10.96 4.58 -21.59
N SER A 84 -12.10 4.13 -21.05
CA SER A 84 -12.96 3.15 -21.68
C SER A 84 -13.10 3.54 -23.16
N PRO A 85 -12.84 2.61 -24.12
CA PRO A 85 -12.84 2.92 -25.55
C PRO A 85 -14.20 3.43 -26.06
N ALA A 86 -15.26 3.32 -25.25
CA ALA A 86 -16.57 3.91 -25.52
C ALA A 86 -16.56 5.46 -25.52
N ALA A 87 -15.72 6.11 -24.70
CA ALA A 87 -15.64 7.57 -24.64
C ALA A 87 -14.83 8.18 -25.80
N ALA A 88 -13.86 7.43 -26.34
CA ALA A 88 -13.11 7.83 -27.54
C ALA A 88 -14.00 7.79 -28.79
N ARG A 89 -14.90 6.80 -28.91
CA ARG A 89 -15.87 6.71 -30.02
C ARG A 89 -16.85 7.88 -30.06
N LYS A 90 -17.32 8.37 -28.89
CA LYS A 90 -18.22 9.53 -28.84
C LYS A 90 -17.56 10.82 -29.34
N ARG A 91 -16.26 11.01 -29.09
CA ARG A 91 -15.49 12.17 -29.61
C ARG A 91 -15.20 12.06 -31.10
N ALA A 92 -14.97 10.85 -31.62
CA ALA A 92 -14.77 10.64 -33.06
C ALA A 92 -16.04 10.89 -33.88
N VAL A 93 -17.22 10.48 -33.37
CA VAL A 93 -18.51 10.70 -34.06
C VAL A 93 -18.88 12.19 -34.14
N VAL A 94 -18.62 12.97 -33.09
CA VAL A 94 -18.91 14.43 -33.10
C VAL A 94 -18.01 15.18 -34.08
N ARG A 95 -16.77 14.72 -34.30
CA ARG A 95 -15.84 15.38 -35.23
C ARG A 95 -16.10 15.01 -36.70
N LEU A 96 -16.74 13.88 -36.97
CA LEU A 96 -17.10 13.44 -38.33
C LEU A 96 -18.45 14.00 -38.81
N ALA A 97 -19.28 14.52 -37.91
CA ALA A 97 -20.60 15.09 -38.24
C ALA A 97 -20.57 16.58 -38.63
N GLY A 98 -19.40 17.24 -38.56
CA GLY A 98 -19.18 18.59 -39.07
C GLY A 98 -18.60 18.55 -40.48
N GLY A 99 -19.37 18.02 -41.44
CA GLY A 99 -19.02 18.03 -42.86
C GLY A 99 -19.41 19.36 -43.51
N ASP A 100 -18.45 19.94 -44.22
CA ASP A 100 -18.52 21.16 -45.02
C ASP A 100 -19.69 21.16 -46.01
N ASP A 101 -20.40 22.29 -46.12
CA ASP A 101 -21.01 22.70 -47.38
C ASP A 101 -21.24 24.22 -47.42
N ALA A 102 -20.39 24.94 -48.15
CA ALA A 102 -20.76 26.19 -48.81
C ALA A 102 -19.66 26.57 -49.81
N SER A 103 -19.87 26.07 -51.03
CA SER A 103 -19.12 26.38 -52.24
C SER A 103 -19.13 27.87 -52.59
N THR A 104 -17.97 28.38 -53.00
CA THR A 104 -17.80 29.63 -53.77
C THR A 104 -18.66 29.62 -55.04
N PRO A 105 -19.15 30.80 -55.48
CA PRO A 105 -18.93 31.15 -56.88
C PRO A 105 -18.50 32.61 -57.08
N VAL A 106 -18.05 32.83 -58.31
CA VAL A 106 -17.19 33.91 -58.79
C VAL A 106 -18.02 34.88 -59.66
N HIS A 107 -17.88 36.20 -59.41
CA HIS A 107 -18.03 37.36 -60.33
C HIS A 107 -19.44 37.72 -60.87
N PRO A 108 -19.67 38.92 -61.48
CA PRO A 108 -18.80 39.79 -62.30
C PRO A 108 -18.27 41.08 -61.66
#